data_AF-A0A1X7SF46-F1
#
_entry.id   AF-A0A1X7SF46-F1
#
_cell.length_a   1.000
_cell.length_b   1.000
_cell.length_c   1.000
_cell.angle_alpha   90.00
_cell.angle_beta   90.00
_cell.angle_gamma   90.00
#
_symmetry.space_group_name_H-M   'P 1'
#
loop_
_entity.id
_entity.type
_entity.pdbx_description
1 polymer ?
#
loop_
_entity_poly.entity_id
_entity_poly.type
_entity_poly.pdbx_seq_one_letter_code
_entity_poly.pdbx_strand_id
1 'polypeptide(L)'
;MASNVSLHDLEDFIREKIVEEGWTHCRLSLYLKRMYPGIRGFSVRSIERFCSDKDIHRTSRMDGYNLQQVVSEAVRTVGPAYGRKTMTGYLRSQGVRISETRVGQALSLANPIYHHNRREATTRSMNPIPYSADYFGHKVHIGQNEKLVLYGVTHICAIDGYSNKIVAFITRKWILVRQPDAYCGAIDPAVRCSP
;
A
#
# COMPACT_ATOMS: atom_id res chain seq x y z
N MET A 1 -49.89 18.47 -2.13
CA MET A 1 -49.81 17.05 -2.47
C MET A 1 -48.37 16.61 -2.26
N ALA A 2 -48.03 16.10 -1.07
CA ALA A 2 -46.71 15.53 -0.83
C ALA A 2 -46.73 14.11 -1.39
N SER A 3 -46.23 13.94 -2.61
CA SER A 3 -45.91 12.62 -3.14
C SER A 3 -44.92 11.95 -2.18
N ASN A 4 -45.19 10.70 -1.81
CA ASN A 4 -44.28 9.86 -1.03
C ASN A 4 -43.03 9.57 -1.86
N VAL A 5 -42.08 10.50 -1.90
CA VAL A 5 -40.79 10.31 -2.58
C VAL A 5 -39.91 9.43 -1.69
N SER A 6 -39.50 8.28 -2.20
CA SER A 6 -38.60 7.35 -1.51
C SER A 6 -37.16 7.48 -2.04
N LEU A 7 -36.20 6.87 -1.33
CA LEU A 7 -34.80 6.80 -1.79
C LEU A 7 -34.66 6.03 -3.12
N HIS A 8 -35.56 5.09 -3.40
CA HIS A 8 -35.54 4.31 -4.65
C HIS A 8 -35.90 5.17 -5.87
N ASP A 9 -36.80 6.15 -5.69
CA ASP A 9 -37.21 7.05 -6.78
C ASP A 9 -36.10 8.06 -7.15
N LEU A 10 -35.14 8.25 -6.24
CA LEU A 10 -34.01 9.16 -6.40
C LEU A 10 -32.69 8.42 -6.70
N GLU A 11 -32.74 7.12 -7.04
CA GLU A 11 -31.54 6.30 -7.20
C GLU A 11 -30.54 6.89 -8.20
N ASP A 12 -31.00 7.28 -9.39
CA ASP A 12 -30.14 7.83 -10.45
C ASP A 12 -29.50 9.15 -10.02
N PHE A 13 -30.26 10.02 -9.37
CA PHE A 13 -29.77 11.28 -8.82
C PHE A 13 -28.72 11.04 -7.72
N ILE A 14 -28.96 10.09 -6.82
CA ILE A 14 -28.02 9.73 -5.75
C ILE A 14 -26.72 9.19 -6.36
N ARG A 15 -26.83 8.33 -7.38
CA ARG A 15 -25.69 7.75 -8.10
C ARG A 15 -24.85 8.85 -8.76
N GLU A 16 -25.48 9.76 -9.50
CA GLU A 16 -24.81 10.90 -10.14
C GLU A 16 -24.06 11.76 -9.10
N LYS A 17 -24.73 12.17 -8.02
CA LYS A 17 -24.11 13.02 -6.99
C LYS A 17 -22.95 12.36 -6.24
N ILE A 18 -23.03 11.06 -5.98
CA ILE A 18 -21.99 10.35 -5.24
C ILE A 18 -20.82 9.97 -6.14
N VAL A 19 -21.09 9.46 -7.34
CA VAL A 19 -20.06 8.90 -8.24
C VAL A 19 -19.39 9.99 -9.07
N GLU A 20 -20.17 10.85 -9.74
CA GLU A 20 -19.64 11.88 -10.64
C GLU A 20 -19.19 13.14 -9.86
N GLU A 21 -20.03 13.63 -8.96
CA GLU A 21 -19.73 14.87 -8.21
C GLU A 21 -18.99 14.64 -6.89
N GLY A 22 -18.81 13.38 -6.47
CA GLY A 22 -18.05 13.04 -5.28
C GLY A 22 -18.65 13.54 -3.96
N TRP A 23 -19.98 13.66 -3.86
CA TRP A 23 -20.63 14.14 -2.63
C TRP A 23 -20.47 13.14 -1.48
N THR A 24 -20.39 13.65 -0.25
CA THR A 24 -20.44 12.83 0.96
C THR A 24 -21.89 12.50 1.31
N HIS A 25 -22.12 11.36 1.97
CA HIS A 25 -23.46 10.97 2.43
C HIS A 25 -24.07 12.01 3.38
N CYS A 26 -23.23 12.70 4.17
CA CYS A 26 -23.68 13.80 5.04
C CYS A 26 -24.18 15.01 4.22
N ARG A 27 -23.43 15.43 3.20
CA ARG A 27 -23.85 16.52 2.30
C ARG A 27 -25.15 16.17 1.57
N LEU A 28 -25.25 14.93 1.08
CA LEU A 28 -26.44 14.44 0.41
C LEU A 28 -27.65 14.38 1.35
N SER A 29 -27.47 13.93 2.60
CA SER A 29 -28.52 13.92 3.63
C SER A 29 -29.06 15.33 3.92
N LEU A 30 -28.17 16.30 4.10
CA LEU A 30 -28.55 17.69 4.34
C LEU A 30 -29.32 18.28 3.15
N TYR A 31 -28.86 17.99 1.93
CA TYR A 31 -29.51 18.45 0.71
C TYR A 31 -30.93 17.87 0.56
N LEU A 32 -31.08 16.55 0.71
CA LEU A 32 -32.38 15.87 0.59
C LEU A 32 -33.37 16.33 1.67
N LYS A 33 -32.91 16.52 2.90
CA LYS A 33 -33.75 17.07 3.99
C LYS A 33 -34.21 18.51 3.72
N ARG A 34 -33.39 19.31 3.03
CA ARG A 34 -33.73 20.70 2.67
C ARG A 34 -34.73 20.75 1.53
N MET A 35 -34.58 19.88 0.52
CA MET A 35 -35.46 19.83 -0.64
C MET A 35 -36.83 19.20 -0.32
N TYR A 36 -36.85 18.20 0.56
CA TYR A 36 -38.06 17.46 0.94
C TYR A 36 -38.26 17.51 2.46
N PRO A 37 -38.67 18.66 3.01
CA PRO A 37 -38.93 18.78 4.44
C PRO A 37 -40.11 17.89 4.85
N GLY A 38 -39.97 17.20 5.97
CA GLY A 38 -41.04 16.37 6.55
C GLY A 38 -41.09 14.91 6.07
N ILE A 39 -40.31 14.53 5.05
CA ILE A 39 -40.20 13.13 4.60
C ILE A 39 -39.20 12.38 5.49
N ARG A 40 -39.59 11.20 6.00
CA ARG A 40 -38.71 10.30 6.73
C ARG A 40 -37.85 9.46 5.77
N GLY A 41 -36.65 9.06 6.21
CA GLY A 41 -35.78 8.17 5.44
C GLY A 41 -34.53 8.82 4.85
N PHE A 42 -34.38 10.16 4.92
CA PHE A 42 -33.17 10.86 4.46
C PHE A 42 -32.09 11.03 5.54
N SER A 43 -32.04 10.14 6.53
CA SER A 43 -30.95 10.13 7.50
C SER A 43 -29.64 9.68 6.84
N VAL A 44 -28.49 10.11 7.37
CA VAL A 44 -27.18 9.67 6.88
C VAL A 44 -27.10 8.14 6.87
N ARG A 45 -27.56 7.49 7.93
CA ARG A 45 -27.56 6.01 8.06
C ARG A 45 -28.45 5.32 7.02
N SER A 46 -29.59 5.91 6.68
CA SER A 46 -30.50 5.38 5.66
C SER A 46 -29.88 5.47 4.26
N ILE A 47 -29.24 6.61 3.96
CA ILE A 47 -28.51 6.82 2.70
C ILE A 47 -27.31 5.88 2.61
N GLU A 48 -26.54 5.73 3.70
CA GLU A 48 -25.41 4.77 3.75
C GLU A 48 -25.87 3.34 3.48
N ARG A 49 -26.97 2.91 4.13
CA ARG A 49 -27.53 1.57 3.91
C ARG A 49 -27.98 1.40 2.46
N PHE A 50 -28.72 2.38 1.92
CA PHE A 50 -29.16 2.37 0.54
C PHE A 50 -28.00 2.29 -0.46
N CYS A 51 -26.97 3.12 -0.27
CA CYS A 51 -25.78 3.12 -1.12
C CYS A 51 -25.01 1.80 -1.00
N SER A 52 -24.94 1.21 0.21
CA SER A 52 -24.33 -0.11 0.41
C SER A 52 -25.11 -1.23 -0.28
N ASP A 53 -26.45 -1.20 -0.21
CA ASP A 53 -27.33 -2.21 -0.81
C ASP A 53 -27.32 -2.14 -2.36
N LYS A 54 -27.14 -0.93 -2.91
CA LYS A 54 -27.07 -0.66 -4.37
C LYS A 54 -25.64 -0.60 -4.93
N ASP A 55 -24.65 -0.90 -4.10
CA ASP A 55 -23.21 -0.84 -4.41
C ASP A 55 -22.74 0.52 -5.00
N ILE A 56 -23.32 1.62 -4.52
CA ILE A 56 -22.96 2.99 -4.91
C ILE A 56 -21.86 3.49 -3.97
N HIS A 57 -20.68 3.76 -4.52
CA HIS A 57 -19.54 4.26 -3.75
C HIS A 57 -18.94 5.50 -4.38
N ARG A 58 -18.54 6.46 -3.53
CA ARG A 58 -17.85 7.69 -3.96
C ARG A 58 -16.50 7.44 -4.63
N THR A 59 -15.87 6.32 -4.30
CA THR A 59 -14.59 5.92 -4.91
C THR A 59 -14.83 4.64 -5.67
N SER A 60 -14.42 4.62 -6.94
CA SER A 60 -14.32 3.39 -7.74
C SER A 60 -13.62 2.31 -6.93
N ARG A 61 -14.38 1.28 -6.53
CA ARG A 61 -13.81 0.08 -5.95
C ARG A 61 -13.23 -0.70 -7.11
N MET A 62 -11.93 -0.56 -7.34
CA MET A 62 -11.25 -1.48 -8.23
C MET A 62 -11.47 -2.89 -7.71
N ASP A 63 -11.93 -3.78 -8.58
CA ASP A 63 -12.22 -5.17 -8.24
C ASP A 63 -10.96 -5.91 -7.76
N GLY A 64 -11.15 -6.97 -6.97
CA GLY A 64 -10.06 -7.81 -6.47
C GLY A 64 -9.22 -8.41 -7.61
N TYR A 65 -9.83 -8.84 -8.70
CA TYR A 65 -9.10 -9.40 -9.84
C TYR A 65 -8.24 -8.34 -10.55
N ASN A 66 -8.85 -7.19 -10.88
CA ASN A 66 -8.14 -6.07 -11.50
C ASN A 66 -7.01 -5.55 -10.60
N LEU A 67 -7.23 -5.51 -9.29
CA LEU A 67 -6.19 -5.15 -8.32
C LEU A 67 -5.02 -6.14 -8.36
N GLN A 68 -5.27 -7.44 -8.42
CA GLN A 68 -4.22 -8.45 -8.49
C GLN A 68 -3.41 -8.32 -9.78
N GLN A 69 -4.06 -8.05 -10.91
CA GLN A 69 -3.37 -7.85 -12.19
C GLN A 69 -2.46 -6.61 -12.14
N VAL A 70 -2.98 -5.48 -11.66
CA VAL A 70 -2.22 -4.22 -11.51
C VAL A 70 -1.03 -4.41 -10.55
N VAL A 71 -1.23 -5.10 -9.44
CA VAL A 71 -0.15 -5.38 -8.46
C VAL A 71 0.89 -6.34 -9.05
N SER A 72 0.46 -7.37 -9.78
CA SER A 72 1.38 -8.33 -10.41
C SER A 72 2.23 -7.67 -11.49
N GLU A 73 1.63 -6.80 -12.31
CA GLU A 73 2.35 -6.00 -13.28
C GLU A 73 3.32 -5.03 -12.60
N ALA A 74 2.89 -4.35 -11.54
CA ALA A 74 3.77 -3.48 -10.76
C ALA A 74 4.97 -4.26 -10.20
N VAL A 75 4.76 -5.44 -9.61
CA VAL A 75 5.83 -6.31 -9.10
C VAL A 75 6.82 -6.70 -10.19
N ARG A 76 6.34 -6.97 -11.43
CA ARG A 76 7.22 -7.25 -12.57
C ARG A 76 8.09 -6.03 -12.94
N THR A 77 7.56 -4.82 -12.78
CA THR A 77 8.27 -3.57 -13.11
C THR A 77 9.25 -3.14 -12.02
N VAL A 78 8.84 -3.12 -10.76
CA VAL A 78 9.66 -2.59 -9.64
C VAL A 78 10.39 -3.67 -8.85
N GLY A 79 10.08 -4.92 -9.10
CA GLY A 79 10.64 -6.08 -8.42
C GLY A 79 9.91 -6.47 -7.12
N PRO A 80 10.22 -7.65 -6.59
CA PRO A 80 9.52 -8.26 -5.44
C PRO A 80 9.90 -7.65 -4.07
N ALA A 81 10.96 -6.84 -4.03
CA ALA A 81 11.44 -6.16 -2.83
C ALA A 81 10.46 -5.10 -2.29
N TYR A 82 9.55 -4.59 -3.13
CA TYR A 82 8.58 -3.59 -2.72
C TYR A 82 7.53 -4.18 -1.77
N GLY A 83 7.55 -3.70 -0.54
CA GLY A 83 6.55 -4.06 0.47
C GLY A 83 5.25 -3.28 0.30
N ARG A 84 4.26 -3.64 1.12
CA ARG A 84 2.91 -3.04 1.16
C ARG A 84 2.90 -1.51 1.10
N LYS A 85 3.68 -0.83 1.94
CA LYS A 85 3.78 0.65 1.96
C LYS A 85 4.34 1.22 0.66
N THR A 86 5.48 0.68 0.22
CA THR A 86 6.18 1.16 -0.97
C THR A 86 5.36 0.93 -2.23
N MET A 87 4.71 -0.24 -2.35
CA MET A 87 3.83 -0.56 -3.47
C MET A 87 2.59 0.36 -3.49
N THR A 88 2.01 0.66 -2.33
CA THR A 88 0.91 1.64 -2.25
C THR A 88 1.35 3.02 -2.73
N GLY A 89 2.57 3.44 -2.39
CA GLY A 89 3.15 4.70 -2.88
C GLY A 89 3.36 4.70 -4.39
N TYR A 90 3.89 3.60 -4.94
CA TYR A 90 4.06 3.43 -6.39
C TYR A 90 2.74 3.47 -7.15
N LEU A 91 1.73 2.72 -6.70
CA LEU A 91 0.42 2.73 -7.34
C LEU A 91 -0.23 4.13 -7.31
N ARG A 92 -0.05 4.87 -6.20
CA ARG A 92 -0.51 6.25 -6.10
C ARG A 92 0.18 7.19 -7.08
N SER A 93 1.47 7.03 -7.36
CA SER A 93 2.16 7.84 -8.36
C SER A 93 1.71 7.53 -9.79
N GLN A 94 1.19 6.33 -10.03
CA GLN A 94 0.52 5.93 -11.28
C GLN A 94 -0.98 6.33 -11.33
N GLY A 95 -1.46 7.11 -10.36
CA GLY A 95 -2.85 7.55 -10.30
C GLY A 95 -3.82 6.54 -9.67
N VAL A 96 -3.36 5.34 -9.29
CA VAL A 96 -4.20 4.29 -8.72
C VAL A 96 -4.26 4.43 -7.20
N ARG A 97 -5.43 4.80 -6.67
CA ARG A 97 -5.65 5.02 -5.23
C ARG A 97 -6.33 3.81 -4.58
N ILE A 98 -5.53 2.92 -3.99
CA ILE A 98 -6.01 1.75 -3.23
C ILE A 98 -5.59 1.86 -1.77
N SER A 99 -6.34 1.21 -0.88
CA SER A 99 -5.95 1.08 0.53
C SER A 99 -4.74 0.15 0.69
N GLU A 100 -3.86 0.53 1.61
CA GLU A 100 -2.63 -0.22 1.90
C GLU A 100 -2.93 -1.69 2.27
N THR A 101 -4.02 -1.95 2.99
CA THR A 101 -4.44 -3.30 3.39
C THR A 101 -4.78 -4.19 2.20
N ARG A 102 -5.52 -3.66 1.22
CA ARG A 102 -5.89 -4.40 -0.01
C ARG A 102 -4.68 -4.67 -0.89
N VAL A 103 -3.76 -3.71 -1.00
CA VAL A 103 -2.47 -3.91 -1.68
C VAL A 103 -1.66 -5.01 -0.99
N GLY A 104 -1.67 -5.07 0.35
CA GLY A 104 -0.99 -6.13 1.11
C GLY A 104 -1.56 -7.53 0.81
N GLN A 105 -2.88 -7.66 0.74
CA GLN A 105 -3.55 -8.91 0.36
C GLN A 105 -3.19 -9.30 -1.08
N ALA A 106 -3.29 -8.37 -2.03
CA ALA A 106 -2.92 -8.63 -3.42
C ALA A 106 -1.44 -9.02 -3.58
N LEU A 107 -0.53 -8.38 -2.83
CA LEU A 107 0.90 -8.74 -2.81
C LEU A 107 1.16 -10.13 -2.24
N SER A 108 0.38 -10.58 -1.25
CA SER A 108 0.53 -11.93 -0.71
C SER A 108 0.18 -13.02 -1.73
N LEU A 109 -0.71 -12.70 -2.68
CA LEU A 109 -1.10 -13.59 -3.77
C LEU A 109 -0.12 -13.47 -4.96
N ALA A 110 0.28 -12.25 -5.32
CA ALA A 110 1.19 -11.99 -6.43
C ALA A 110 2.61 -12.50 -6.15
N ASN A 111 3.04 -12.49 -4.88
CA ASN A 111 4.34 -13.01 -4.49
C ASN A 111 4.31 -13.68 -3.10
N PRO A 112 3.89 -14.95 -3.03
CA PRO A 112 3.76 -15.67 -1.78
C PRO A 112 5.12 -15.92 -1.10
N ILE A 113 6.19 -16.15 -1.88
CA ILE A 113 7.54 -16.44 -1.37
C ILE A 113 8.08 -15.24 -0.59
N TYR A 114 8.07 -14.05 -1.19
CA TYR A 114 8.58 -12.85 -0.50
C TYR A 114 7.65 -12.38 0.63
N HIS A 115 6.37 -12.71 0.56
CA HIS A 115 5.44 -12.47 1.66
C HIS A 115 5.75 -13.39 2.86
N HIS A 116 5.96 -14.68 2.60
CA HIS A 116 6.39 -15.66 3.59
C HIS A 116 7.74 -15.28 4.19
N ASN A 117 8.76 -15.01 3.36
CA ASN A 117 10.08 -14.59 3.82
C ASN A 117 10.03 -13.34 4.70
N ARG A 118 9.15 -12.35 4.44
CA ARG A 118 8.98 -11.19 5.34
C ARG A 118 8.31 -11.58 6.66
N ARG A 119 7.33 -12.48 6.64
CA ARG A 119 6.68 -12.98 7.85
C ARG A 119 7.65 -13.79 8.71
N GLU A 120 8.40 -14.71 8.10
CA GLU A 120 9.38 -15.57 8.77
C GLU A 120 10.68 -14.84 9.14
N ALA A 121 11.12 -13.83 8.37
CA ALA A 121 12.22 -12.96 8.80
C ALA A 121 11.83 -12.09 10.00
N THR A 122 10.52 -11.92 10.25
CA THR A 122 10.01 -11.31 11.49
C THR A 122 9.96 -12.31 12.65
N THR A 123 10.30 -13.59 12.43
CA THR A 123 10.75 -14.50 13.50
C THR A 123 12.12 -13.98 13.94
N ARG A 124 12.08 -12.89 14.69
CA ARG A 124 13.21 -12.05 15.02
C ARG A 124 14.31 -12.93 15.63
N SER A 125 15.40 -13.11 14.90
CA SER A 125 16.70 -13.21 15.54
C SER A 125 16.95 -11.84 16.19
N MET A 126 16.26 -11.58 17.30
CA MET A 126 16.60 -10.46 18.15
C MET A 126 17.99 -10.79 18.64
N ASN A 127 18.91 -9.85 18.50
CA ASN A 127 20.19 -9.97 19.15
C ASN A 127 19.89 -10.27 20.64
N PRO A 128 20.29 -11.44 21.18
CA PRO A 128 19.91 -11.85 22.52
C PRO A 128 20.37 -10.85 23.59
N ILE A 129 21.35 -10.03 23.24
CA ILE A 129 21.85 -8.91 24.04
C ILE A 129 21.30 -7.60 23.45
N PRO A 130 20.56 -6.79 24.23
CA PRO A 130 20.14 -5.47 23.82
C PRO A 130 21.31 -4.63 23.36
N TYR A 131 21.14 -3.91 22.24
CA TYR A 131 22.15 -3.00 21.74
C TYR A 131 22.27 -1.78 22.69
N SER A 132 23.38 -1.68 23.41
CA SER A 132 23.73 -0.53 24.25
C SER A 132 25.04 0.11 23.79
N ALA A 133 25.06 1.44 23.68
CA ALA A 133 26.26 2.23 23.41
C ALA A 133 26.39 3.29 24.51
N ASP A 134 27.51 3.30 25.22
CA ASP A 134 27.69 4.12 26.43
C ASP A 134 28.16 5.56 26.14
N TYR A 135 28.82 5.80 25.00
CA TYR A 135 29.34 7.11 24.61
C TYR A 135 29.47 7.23 23.09
N PHE A 136 29.68 8.47 22.61
CA PHE A 136 29.81 8.78 21.19
C PHE A 136 30.95 8.00 20.52
N GLY A 137 30.66 7.30 19.43
CA GLY A 137 31.64 6.49 18.70
C GLY A 137 31.88 5.09 19.29
N HIS A 138 31.26 4.73 20.42
CA HIS A 138 31.43 3.42 21.05
C HIS A 138 30.94 2.30 20.12
N LYS A 139 29.77 2.44 19.50
CA LYS A 139 29.24 1.47 18.54
C LYS A 139 28.63 2.18 17.35
N VAL A 140 28.89 1.67 16.15
CA VAL A 140 28.36 2.21 14.90
C VAL A 140 27.43 1.18 14.26
N HIS A 141 26.21 1.61 13.94
CA HIS A 141 25.25 0.84 13.17
C HIS A 141 25.41 1.16 11.69
N ILE A 142 25.83 0.16 10.90
CA ILE A 142 25.92 0.28 9.44
C ILE A 142 24.67 -0.33 8.83
N GLY A 143 23.85 0.49 8.19
CA GLY A 143 22.61 0.09 7.54
C GLY A 143 22.66 0.34 6.04
N GLN A 144 22.32 -0.68 5.25
CA GLN A 144 22.12 -0.56 3.81
C GLN A 144 20.66 -0.24 3.50
N ASN A 145 20.43 0.77 2.67
CA ASN A 145 19.12 1.10 2.13
C ASN A 145 19.02 0.58 0.68
N GLU A 146 18.24 -0.48 0.51
CA GLU A 146 18.00 -1.12 -0.80
C GLU A 146 16.87 -0.47 -1.61
N LYS A 147 16.22 0.59 -1.09
CA LYS A 147 15.09 1.21 -1.80
C LYS A 147 15.46 1.76 -3.18
N LEU A 148 16.74 2.06 -3.41
CA LEU A 148 17.24 2.58 -4.68
C LEU A 148 17.94 1.51 -5.53
N VAL A 149 17.90 0.24 -5.13
CA VAL A 149 18.50 -0.88 -5.87
C VAL A 149 17.99 -0.95 -7.31
N LEU A 150 16.70 -0.64 -7.53
CA LEU A 150 16.09 -0.62 -8.86
C LEU A 150 16.76 0.41 -9.81
N TYR A 151 17.31 1.49 -9.27
CA TYR A 151 18.04 2.52 -10.03
C TYR A 151 19.54 2.22 -10.12
N GLY A 152 19.95 1.01 -9.72
CA GLY A 152 21.35 0.65 -9.58
C GLY A 152 22.05 1.52 -8.55
N VAL A 153 21.39 1.95 -7.48
CA VAL A 153 22.01 2.74 -6.42
C VAL A 153 21.90 2.02 -5.08
N THR A 154 23.03 1.84 -4.41
CA THR A 154 23.08 1.39 -3.03
C THR A 154 23.52 2.56 -2.15
N HIS A 155 22.70 2.88 -1.16
CA HIS A 155 23.02 3.88 -0.16
C HIS A 155 23.27 3.19 1.18
N ILE A 156 24.45 3.39 1.75
CA ILE A 156 24.87 2.81 3.02
C ILE A 156 25.10 3.95 3.99
N CYS A 157 24.49 3.89 5.17
CA CYS A 157 24.66 4.88 6.23
C CYS A 157 25.33 4.24 7.44
N ALA A 158 26.28 4.97 8.03
CA ALA A 158 26.85 4.68 9.33
C ALA A 158 26.22 5.63 10.36
N ILE A 159 25.59 5.06 11.38
CA ILE A 159 24.86 5.77 12.42
C ILE A 159 25.56 5.49 13.75
N ASP A 160 25.90 6.54 14.50
CA ASP A 160 26.43 6.38 15.86
C ASP A 160 25.34 5.85 16.80
N GLY A 161 25.65 4.78 17.54
CA GLY A 161 24.71 4.07 18.40
C GLY A 161 24.32 4.82 19.67
N TYR A 162 25.11 5.81 20.11
CA TYR A 162 24.81 6.63 21.28
C TYR A 162 23.96 7.85 20.91
N SER A 163 24.43 8.66 19.97
CA SER A 163 23.78 9.92 19.56
C SER A 163 22.71 9.74 18.48
N ASN A 164 22.61 8.57 17.85
CA ASN A 164 21.77 8.30 16.68
C ASN A 164 22.02 9.23 15.48
N LYS A 165 23.18 9.90 15.44
CA LYS A 165 23.57 10.76 14.33
C LYS A 165 24.19 9.95 13.20
N ILE A 166 23.91 10.34 11.96
CA ILE A 166 24.63 9.82 10.80
C ILE A 166 26.04 10.39 10.85
N VAL A 167 27.03 9.51 11.05
CA VAL A 167 28.45 9.89 11.12
C VAL A 167 29.14 9.79 9.78
N ALA A 168 28.64 8.93 8.89
CA ALA A 168 29.09 8.82 7.51
C ALA A 168 28.00 8.20 6.63
N PHE A 169 28.07 8.44 5.33
CA PHE A 169 27.26 7.72 4.35
C PHE A 169 28.05 7.56 3.06
N ILE A 170 27.73 6.51 2.32
CA ILE A 170 28.25 6.28 0.97
C ILE A 170 27.10 5.95 0.04
N THR A 171 27.03 6.67 -1.08
CA THR A 171 26.10 6.37 -2.17
C THR A 171 26.91 5.84 -3.33
N ARG A 172 26.70 4.58 -3.70
CA ARG A 172 27.32 3.96 -4.86
C ARG A 172 26.27 3.75 -5.93
N LYS A 173 26.53 4.27 -7.13
CA LYS A 173 25.80 3.86 -8.33
C LYS A 173 26.54 2.68 -8.96
N TRP A 174 25.87 1.55 -9.10
CA TRP A 174 26.29 0.44 -9.92
C TRP A 174 26.26 0.92 -11.38
N ILE A 175 27.43 1.05 -11.98
CA ILE A 175 27.55 1.08 -13.44
C ILE A 175 27.29 -0.35 -13.88
N LEU A 176 26.05 -0.67 -14.26
CA LEU A 176 25.78 -1.91 -14.95
C LEU A 176 26.42 -1.81 -16.34
N VAL A 177 27.54 -2.51 -16.53
CA VAL A 177 27.75 -3.21 -17.81
C VAL A 177 26.54 -4.12 -17.93
N ARG A 178 25.70 -3.81 -18.91
CA ARG A 178 24.46 -4.51 -19.22
C ARG A 178 24.78 -5.99 -19.49
N GLN A 179 24.56 -6.88 -18.53
CA GLN A 179 24.22 -8.26 -18.88
C GLN A 179 22.70 -8.32 -19.01
N PRO A 180 22.16 -8.49 -20.23
CA PRO A 180 20.80 -8.96 -20.36
C PRO A 180 20.74 -10.39 -19.77
N ASP A 181 19.63 -10.76 -19.15
CA ASP A 181 19.24 -12.16 -18.90
C ASP A 181 19.55 -12.81 -17.53
N ALA A 182 19.50 -12.07 -16.41
CA ALA A 182 19.58 -12.69 -15.07
C ALA A 182 18.30 -12.59 -14.20
N TYR A 183 17.13 -12.45 -14.82
CA TYR A 183 15.84 -12.73 -14.16
C TYR A 183 15.16 -13.94 -14.80
N CYS A 184 15.88 -15.05 -14.91
CA CYS A 184 15.27 -16.36 -15.12
C CYS A 184 16.19 -17.47 -14.56
N GLY A 185 15.69 -18.20 -13.55
CA GLY A 185 16.08 -19.58 -13.24
C GLY A 185 17.42 -19.81 -12.52
N ALA A 186 17.36 -20.06 -11.21
CA ALA A 186 17.94 -21.26 -10.57
C ALA A 186 17.85 -21.10 -9.04
N ILE A 187 16.84 -21.74 -8.45
CA ILE A 187 16.98 -22.27 -7.10
C ILE A 187 17.81 -23.54 -7.31
N ASP A 188 19.09 -23.51 -7.00
CA ASP A 188 19.85 -24.73 -6.76
C ASP A 188 19.97 -24.91 -5.24
N PRO A 189 19.17 -25.81 -4.61
CA PRO A 189 19.25 -26.08 -3.19
C PRO A 189 20.39 -27.09 -2.93
N ALA A 190 21.62 -26.76 -3.31
CA ALA A 190 22.74 -27.69 -3.16
C ALA A 190 24.11 -27.00 -3.05
N VAL A 191 24.27 -26.03 -2.13
CA VAL A 191 25.60 -25.76 -1.59
C VAL A 191 25.57 -26.02 -0.09
N ARG A 192 25.98 -27.25 0.22
CA ARG A 192 26.22 -27.78 1.56
C ARG A 192 27.14 -26.81 2.30
N CYS A 193 26.69 -26.40 3.49
CA CYS A 193 27.61 -26.10 4.57
C CYS A 193 28.37 -27.39 4.92
N SER A 194 29.68 -27.33 4.96
CA SER A 194 30.57 -28.26 5.66
C SER A 194 31.83 -27.46 6.05
N PRO A 195 32.46 -27.84 7.18
CA PRO A 195 32.76 -26.97 8.31
C PRO A 195 33.81 -25.89 8.08
#